data_AF-A0A2R6M5G0-F1
#
_entry.id   AF-A0A2R6M5G0-F1
#
_cell.length_a   1.000
_cell.length_b   1.000
_cell.length_c   1.000
_cell.angle_alpha   90.00
_cell.angle_beta   90.00
_cell.angle_gamma   90.00
#
_symmetry.space_group_name_H-M   'P 1'
#
loop_
_entity.id
_entity.type
_entity.pdbx_description
1 polymer ?
#
loop_
_entity_poly.entity_id
_entity_poly.type
_entity_poly.pdbx_seq_one_letter_code
_entity_poly.pdbx_strand_id
1 'polypeptide(L)' 'MASDTLSKVKQLIPQFLIMMVIYFVAVTALRQVGVEGFYPEVAVALVIAFGYPALLRYFDRAPPVWQYDRPE' A
#
# COMPACT_ATOMS: atom_id res chain seq x y z
N MET A 1 17.48 -2.23 -19.76
CA MET A 1 16.01 -2.43 -19.84
C MET A 1 15.51 -3.53 -18.91
N ALA A 2 15.85 -4.82 -19.11
CA ALA A 2 15.33 -5.89 -18.24
C ALA A 2 15.78 -5.78 -16.76
N SER A 3 17.02 -5.31 -16.51
CA SER A 3 17.59 -5.10 -15.17
C SER A 3 16.87 -4.02 -14.36
N ASP A 4 16.39 -2.95 -15.02
CA ASP A 4 15.65 -1.87 -14.36
C ASP A 4 14.24 -2.32 -13.98
N THR A 5 13.57 -3.05 -14.85
CA THR A 5 12.25 -3.64 -14.57
C THR A 5 12.31 -4.59 -13.38
N LEU A 6 13.34 -5.43 -13.30
CA LEU A 6 13.54 -6.37 -12.18
C LEU A 6 13.79 -5.65 -10.85
N SER A 7 14.55 -4.55 -10.89
CA SER A 7 14.83 -3.72 -9.72
C SER A 7 13.56 -3.01 -9.23
N LYS A 8 12.72 -2.50 -10.14
CA LYS A 8 11.40 -1.91 -9.81
C LYS A 8 10.44 -2.95 -9.22
N VAL A 9 10.35 -4.13 -9.81
CA VAL A 9 9.51 -5.23 -9.32
C VAL A 9 9.96 -5.67 -7.91
N LYS A 10 11.27 -5.79 -7.66
CA LYS A 10 11.80 -6.11 -6.33
C LYS A 10 11.46 -5.07 -5.26
N GLN A 11 11.23 -3.82 -5.62
CA GLN A 11 10.79 -2.78 -4.68
C GLN A 11 9.27 -2.81 -4.47
N LEU A 12 8.50 -3.10 -5.51
CA LEU A 12 7.05 -3.20 -5.44
C LEU A 12 6.57 -4.41 -4.62
N ILE A 13 7.27 -5.55 -4.70
CA ILE A 13 6.88 -6.77 -3.98
C ILE A 13 6.79 -6.56 -2.45
N PRO A 14 7.84 -6.07 -1.76
CA PRO A 14 7.75 -5.77 -0.32
C PRO A 14 6.62 -4.81 0.02
N GLN A 15 6.42 -3.79 -0.82
CA GLN A 15 5.39 -2.78 -0.59
C GLN A 15 3.98 -3.35 -0.74
N PHE A 16 3.76 -4.20 -1.74
CA PHE A 16 2.52 -4.95 -1.94
C PHE A 16 2.25 -5.89 -0.77
N LEU A 17 3.27 -6.62 -0.29
CA LEU A 17 3.13 -7.49 0.87
C LEU A 17 2.73 -6.72 2.12
N ILE A 18 3.32 -5.54 2.37
CA ILE A 18 2.92 -4.69 3.49
C ILE A 18 1.46 -4.24 3.35
N MET A 19 1.04 -3.76 2.18
CA MET A 19 -0.36 -3.38 1.94
C MET A 19 -1.31 -4.55 2.15
N MET A 20 -0.95 -5.74 1.68
CA MET A 20 -1.73 -6.96 1.85
C MET A 20 -1.87 -7.33 3.33
N VAL A 21 -0.78 -7.28 4.10
CA VAL A 21 -0.81 -7.55 5.55
C VAL A 21 -1.69 -6.53 6.28
N ILE A 22 -1.55 -5.24 5.97
CA ILE A 22 -2.38 -4.19 6.58
C ILE A 22 -3.87 -4.44 6.27
N TYR A 23 -4.20 -4.84 5.04
CA TYR A 23 -5.56 -5.18 4.66
C TYR A 23 -6.12 -6.36 5.46
N PHE A 24 -5.37 -7.45 5.56
CA PHE A 24 -5.79 -8.58 6.38
C PHE A 24 -6.00 -8.19 7.84
N VAL A 25 -5.05 -7.45 8.43
CA VAL A 25 -5.17 -6.99 9.83
C VAL A 25 -6.42 -6.13 10.02
N ALA A 26 -6.69 -5.19 9.11
CA ALA A 26 -7.85 -4.32 9.20
C ALA A 26 -9.18 -5.08 9.04
N VAL A 27 -9.31 -5.94 8.03
CA VAL A 27 -10.52 -6.75 7.82
C VAL A 27 -10.74 -7.73 8.98
N THR A 28 -9.68 -8.36 9.48
CA THR A 28 -9.75 -9.22 10.67
C THR A 28 -10.22 -8.42 11.88
N ALA A 29 -9.70 -7.21 12.09
CA ALA A 29 -10.13 -6.34 13.19
C ALA A 29 -11.62 -5.97 13.09
N LEU A 30 -12.14 -5.67 11.89
CA LEU A 30 -13.57 -5.41 11.69
C LEU A 30 -14.44 -6.62 12.05
N ARG A 31 -14.01 -7.82 11.64
CA ARG A 31 -14.73 -9.05 12.00
C ARG A 31 -14.75 -9.30 13.50
N GLN A 32 -13.67 -8.98 14.22
CA GLN A 32 -13.61 -9.12 15.68
C GLN A 32 -14.59 -8.20 16.42
N VAL A 33 -14.91 -7.03 15.86
CA VAL A 33 -15.92 -6.12 16.43
C VAL A 33 -17.34 -6.41 15.91
N GLY A 34 -17.55 -7.52 15.20
CA GLY A 34 -18.84 -7.93 14.65
C GLY A 34 -19.34 -7.07 13.51
N VAL A 35 -18.47 -6.27 12.88
CA VAL A 35 -18.82 -5.43 11.75
C VAL A 35 -18.63 -6.22 10.47
N GLU A 36 -19.75 -6.63 9.90
CA GLU A 36 -19.81 -7.43 8.67
C GLU A 36 -20.57 -6.66 7.57
N GLY A 37 -20.15 -6.84 6.33
CA GLY A 37 -20.82 -6.27 5.17
C GLY A 37 -19.88 -5.57 4.20
N PHE A 38 -20.44 -5.15 3.07
CA PHE A 38 -19.68 -4.57 1.95
C PHE A 38 -19.14 -3.17 2.25
N TYR A 39 -19.95 -2.28 2.86
CA TYR A 39 -19.55 -0.89 3.12
C TYR A 39 -18.35 -0.74 4.06
N PRO A 40 -18.28 -1.47 5.20
CA PRO A 40 -17.11 -1.43 6.07
C PRO A 40 -15.84 -1.92 5.37
N GLU A 41 -15.92 -3.00 4.58
CA GLU A 41 -14.78 -3.51 3.79
C GLU A 41 -14.30 -2.48 2.76
N VAL A 42 -15.22 -1.81 2.06
CA VAL A 42 -14.88 -0.73 1.12
C VAL A 42 -14.23 0.45 1.84
N ALA A 43 -14.76 0.86 3.00
CA ALA A 43 -14.17 1.95 3.79
C ALA A 43 -12.74 1.61 4.23
N VAL A 44 -12.49 0.38 4.66
CA VAL A 44 -11.16 -0.12 5.02
C VAL A 44 -10.22 -0.11 3.83
N ALA A 45 -10.69 -0.62 2.69
CA ALA A 45 -9.90 -0.61 1.46
C ALA A 45 -9.48 0.81 1.06
N LEU A 46 -10.40 1.79 1.15
CA LEU A 46 -10.10 3.20 0.90
C LEU A 46 -9.08 3.75 1.91
N VAL A 47 -9.28 3.51 3.20
CA VAL A 47 -8.34 3.96 4.25
C VAL A 47 -6.95 3.40 4.02
N ILE A 48 -6.80 2.16 3.57
CA ILE A 48 -5.49 1.56 3.32
C ILE A 48 -4.88 2.12 2.04
N ALA A 49 -5.68 2.22 0.97
CA ALA A 49 -5.24 2.74 -0.32
C ALA A 49 -4.76 4.19 -0.23
N PHE A 50 -5.37 5.04 0.60
CA PHE A 50 -4.97 6.43 0.78
C PHE A 50 -4.05 6.64 1.99
N GLY A 51 -4.28 5.92 3.08
CA GLY A 51 -3.53 6.05 4.32
C GLY A 51 -2.10 5.56 4.21
N TYR A 52 -1.86 4.46 3.49
CA TYR A 52 -0.50 3.93 3.33
C TYR A 52 0.42 4.86 2.53
N PRO A 53 0.02 5.42 1.36
CA PRO A 53 0.81 6.45 0.68
C PRO A 53 0.98 7.73 1.48
N ALA A 54 -0.04 8.16 2.23
CA ALA A 54 0.03 9.37 3.05
C ALA A 54 1.06 9.20 4.19
N LEU A 55 1.04 8.05 4.88
CA LEU A 55 2.02 7.72 5.91
C LEU A 55 3.44 7.63 5.32
N LEU A 56 3.62 7.01 4.15
CA LEU A 56 4.92 6.93 3.51
C LEU A 56 5.48 8.31 3.12
N ARG A 57 4.62 9.23 2.66
CA ARG A 57 5.00 10.62 2.42
C ARG A 57 5.33 11.36 3.72
N TYR A 58 4.59 11.11 4.78
CA TYR A 58 4.84 11.72 6.09
C TYR A 58 6.17 11.29 6.70
N PHE A 59 6.54 10.02 6.55
CA PHE A 59 7.81 9.48 7.06
C PHE A 59 9.01 9.71 6.13
N ASP A 60 8.84 10.48 5.06
CA ASP A 60 9.84 10.74 4.01
C ASP A 60 10.51 9.46 3.46
N ARG A 61 9.78 8.35 3.54
CA ARG A 61 10.20 7.01 3.14
C ARG A 61 9.52 6.60 1.84
N ALA A 62 9.11 7.59 1.06
CA ALA A 62 8.52 7.39 -0.25
C ALA A 62 9.57 6.74 -1.18
N PRO A 63 9.27 5.59 -1.81
CA PRO A 63 10.25 4.92 -2.66
C PRO A 63 10.67 5.83 -3.83
N PRO A 64 11.96 5.87 -4.18
CA PRO A 64 12.46 6.69 -5.30
C PRO A 64 11.83 6.32 -6.65
N VAL A 65 11.22 5.13 -6.78
CA VAL A 65 10.47 4.73 -7.99
C VAL A 65 9.23 5.58 -8.28
N TRP A 66 8.73 6.31 -7.28
CA TRP A 66 7.60 7.23 -7.43
C TRP A 66 8.02 8.63 -7.90
N GLN A 67 9.32 8.92 -7.85
CA GLN A 67 9.86 10.15 -8.40
C GLN A 67 10.06 9.93 -9.90
N TYR A 68 9.23 10.60 -10.70
CA TYR A 68 9.43 10.69 -12.13
C TYR A 68 10.63 11.59 -12.36
N ASP A 69 11.78 11.00 -12.62
CA ASP A 69 12.98 11.76 -12.97
C ASP A 69 12.73 12.43 -14.32
N ARG A 70 12.71 13.77 -14.34
CA ARG A 70 12.47 14.55 -15.56
C ARG A 70 13.74 14.41 -16.40
N PRO A 71 13.68 13.81 -17.61
CA PRO A 71 14.85 13.81 -18.48
C PRO A 71 15.12 15.25 -18.93
N GLU A 72 16.31 15.74 -18.63
CA GLU A 72 16.88 16.99 -19.18
C GLU A 72 17.54 16.74 -20.53
#